data_AF-A0A926UZC9-F1
#
_entry.id   AF-A0A926UZC9-F1
#
_cell.length_a   1.000
_cell.length_b   1.000
_cell.length_c   1.000
_cell.angle_alpha   90.00
_cell.angle_beta   90.00
_cell.angle_gamma   90.00
#
_symmetry.space_group_name_H-M   'P 1'
#
loop_
_entity.id
_entity.type
_entity.pdbx_description
1 polymer ?
#
loop_
_entity_poly.entity_id
_entity_poly.type
_entity_poly.pdbx_seq_one_letter_code
_entity_poly.pdbx_strand_id
1 'polypeptide(L)'
;MTNPNMKGQPTGKEYLLNQISIRIGQFLNLQDVLETTVTEVQALLEVDRVKVYQFDTDGSGAVVAEAIQHNRLPSLLGLHFPAEDIPPQARELFVKAKQRVIVDVGE
;
A
#
# COMPACT_ATOMS: atom_id res chain seq x y z
N MET A 1 -12.70 41.42 32.74
CA MET A 1 -11.52 40.54 32.67
C MET A 1 -11.93 39.27 31.94
N THR A 2 -11.66 39.25 30.64
CA THR A 2 -12.02 38.18 29.70
C THR A 2 -11.02 37.05 29.80
N ASN A 3 -11.49 35.82 30.04
CA ASN A 3 -10.68 34.61 30.05
C ASN A 3 -10.46 34.14 28.59
N PRO A 4 -9.24 34.22 28.02
CA PRO A 4 -8.99 33.79 26.65
C PRO A 4 -8.27 32.45 26.68
N ASN A 5 -8.99 31.33 26.59
CA ASN A 5 -8.45 30.04 26.13
C ASN A 5 -9.56 28.99 26.01
N MET A 6 -10.50 29.21 25.07
CA MET A 6 -11.19 28.08 24.45
C MET A 6 -10.32 27.60 23.28
N LYS A 7 -9.36 26.72 23.56
CA LYS A 7 -8.69 25.97 22.49
C LYS A 7 -9.73 25.01 21.92
N GLY A 8 -10.03 25.18 20.63
CA GLY A 8 -11.11 24.50 19.93
C GLY A 8 -11.07 22.99 20.12
N GLN A 9 -12.25 22.43 20.39
CA GLN A 9 -12.48 20.98 20.34
C GLN A 9 -12.02 20.47 18.96
N PRO A 10 -11.18 19.42 18.88
CA PRO A 10 -10.77 18.87 17.59
C PRO A 10 -12.01 18.50 16.78
N THR A 11 -12.03 18.93 15.51
CA THR A 11 -13.12 18.63 14.59
C THR A 11 -13.19 17.11 14.37
N GLY A 12 -14.37 16.57 14.05
CA GLY A 12 -14.54 15.12 13.85
C GLY A 12 -13.55 14.53 12.82
N LYS A 13 -13.10 15.33 11.85
CA LYS A 13 -12.07 14.95 10.87
C LYS A 13 -10.67 14.84 11.49
N GLU A 14 -10.26 15.78 12.33
CA GLU A 14 -8.96 15.72 13.03
C GLU A 14 -8.92 14.57 14.02
N TYR A 15 -10.04 14.30 14.69
CA TYR A 15 -10.17 13.13 15.55
C TYR A 15 -10.00 11.83 14.75
N LEU A 16 -10.66 11.71 13.59
CA LEU A 16 -10.53 10.55 12.71
C LEU A 16 -9.10 10.37 12.19
N LEU A 17 -8.45 11.45 11.74
CA LEU A 17 -7.05 11.42 11.28
C LEU A 17 -6.11 10.98 12.40
N ASN A 18 -6.30 11.50 13.61
CA ASN A 18 -5.51 11.10 14.77
C ASN A 18 -5.75 9.62 15.13
N GLN A 19 -7.00 9.15 15.07
CA GLN A 19 -7.35 7.75 15.34
C GLN A 19 -6.80 6.78 14.28
N ILE A 20 -6.67 7.22 13.02
CA ILE A 20 -6.03 6.44 11.95
C ILE A 20 -4.52 6.38 12.19
N SER A 21 -3.87 7.52 12.46
CA SER A 21 -2.44 7.58 12.75
C SER A 21 -2.04 6.78 13.98
N ILE A 22 -2.85 6.80 15.05
CA ILE A 22 -2.63 5.98 16.25
C ILE A 22 -2.75 4.50 15.93
N ARG A 23 -3.77 4.09 15.17
CA ARG A 23 -3.93 2.67 14.77
C ARG A 23 -2.80 2.18 13.88
N ILE A 24 -2.36 3.00 12.93
CA ILE A 24 -1.16 2.72 12.10
C ILE A 24 0.09 2.60 12.99
N GLY A 25 0.25 3.49 13.97
CA GLY A 25 1.37 3.46 14.92
C GLY A 25 1.29 2.37 15.99
N GLN A 26 0.14 1.68 16.13
CA GLN A 26 -0.03 0.53 17.02
C GLN A 26 0.47 -0.78 16.38
N PHE A 27 0.61 -0.83 15.06
CA PHE A 27 1.28 -1.93 14.38
C PHE A 27 2.80 -1.74 14.49
N LEU A 28 3.41 -2.40 15.48
CA LEU A 28 4.88 -2.46 15.64
C LEU A 28 5.53 -3.47 14.67
N ASN A 29 4.74 -4.15 13.84
CA ASN A 29 5.19 -5.10 12.83
C ASN A 29 4.90 -4.54 11.43
N LEU A 30 5.97 -4.38 10.63
CA LEU A 30 5.86 -3.97 9.22
C LEU A 30 4.91 -4.89 8.46
N GLN A 31 4.91 -6.19 8.76
CA GLN A 31 4.06 -7.16 8.09
C GLN A 31 2.57 -6.85 8.27
N ASP A 32 2.13 -6.55 9.49
CA ASP A 32 0.72 -6.20 9.77
C ASP A 32 0.29 -4.94 9.00
N VAL A 33 1.19 -3.96 8.87
CA VAL A 33 0.94 -2.74 8.09
C VAL A 33 0.77 -3.08 6.61
N LEU A 34 1.65 -3.91 6.05
CA LEU A 34 1.58 -4.31 4.64
C LEU A 34 0.34 -5.15 4.34
N GLU A 35 0.00 -6.11 5.20
CA GLU A 35 -1.19 -6.96 5.09
C GLU A 35 -2.49 -6.16 5.20
N THR A 36 -2.55 -5.23 6.14
CA THR A 36 -3.69 -4.30 6.25
C THR A 36 -3.77 -3.44 4.99
N THR A 37 -2.65 -2.90 4.51
CA THR A 37 -2.62 -2.03 3.32
C THR A 37 -3.15 -2.75 2.08
N VAL A 38 -2.67 -3.97 1.79
CA VAL A 38 -3.14 -4.70 0.59
C VAL A 38 -4.62 -5.03 0.68
N THR A 39 -5.12 -5.35 1.87
CA THR A 39 -6.54 -5.67 2.12
C THR A 39 -7.43 -4.45 1.88
N GLU A 40 -7.10 -3.31 2.51
CA GLU A 40 -7.88 -2.08 2.39
C GLU A 40 -7.86 -1.52 0.96
N VAL A 41 -6.71 -1.57 0.28
CA VAL A 41 -6.58 -1.09 -1.11
C VAL A 41 -7.31 -2.01 -2.08
N GLN A 42 -7.28 -3.33 -1.87
CA GLN A 42 -8.01 -4.29 -2.70
C GLN A 42 -9.52 -4.07 -2.60
N ALA A 43 -10.04 -3.86 -1.40
CA ALA A 43 -11.44 -3.56 -1.17
C ALA A 43 -11.84 -2.20 -1.77
N LEU A 44 -11.00 -1.17 -1.60
CA LEU A 44 -11.24 0.17 -2.13
C LEU A 44 -11.28 0.23 -3.66
N LEU A 45 -10.37 -0.49 -4.33
CA LEU A 45 -10.25 -0.48 -5.79
C LEU A 45 -11.12 -1.54 -6.47
N GLU A 46 -11.72 -2.45 -5.69
CA GLU A 46 -12.54 -3.57 -6.18
C GLU A 46 -11.84 -4.42 -7.24
N VAL A 47 -10.52 -4.59 -7.12
CA VAL A 47 -9.69 -5.39 -8.04
C VAL A 47 -9.51 -6.82 -7.54
N ASP A 48 -9.22 -7.76 -8.46
CA ASP A 48 -9.03 -9.17 -8.09
C ASP A 48 -7.77 -9.40 -7.24
N ARG A 49 -6.73 -8.55 -7.36
CA ARG A 49 -5.48 -8.67 -6.60
C ARG A 49 -4.83 -7.32 -6.32
N VAL A 50 -4.33 -7.15 -5.09
CA VAL A 50 -3.32 -6.14 -4.72
C VAL A 50 -2.14 -6.85 -4.08
N LYS A 51 -0.92 -6.38 -4.35
CA LYS A 51 0.30 -6.93 -3.77
C LYS A 51 1.31 -5.83 -3.44
N VAL A 52 2.10 -6.05 -2.39
CA VAL A 52 3.33 -5.29 -2.13
C VAL A 52 4.50 -6.11 -2.66
N TYR A 53 5.27 -5.49 -3.54
CA TYR A 53 6.49 -6.07 -4.10
C TYR A 53 7.72 -5.37 -3.50
N GLN A 54 8.58 -6.13 -2.84
CA GLN A 54 9.83 -5.64 -2.26
C GLN A 54 10.99 -5.95 -3.19
N PHE A 55 11.80 -4.93 -3.50
CA PHE A 55 13.03 -5.10 -4.27
C PHE A 55 14.20 -5.51 -3.37
N ASP A 56 15.01 -6.44 -3.87
CA ASP A 56 16.31 -6.83 -3.34
C ASP A 56 17.43 -5.94 -3.90
N THR A 57 18.62 -6.05 -3.33
CA THR A 57 19.78 -5.21 -3.69
C THR A 57 20.33 -5.48 -5.09
N ASP A 58 20.17 -6.69 -5.62
CA ASP A 58 20.54 -7.07 -7.00
C ASP A 58 19.46 -6.70 -8.02
N GLY A 59 18.34 -6.16 -7.53
CA GLY A 59 17.19 -5.77 -8.33
C GLY A 59 16.15 -6.85 -8.50
N SER A 60 16.34 -8.09 -8.03
CA SER A 60 15.22 -9.04 -7.94
C SER A 60 14.18 -8.54 -6.94
N GLY A 61 13.13 -9.32 -6.71
CA GLY A 61 12.24 -9.02 -5.60
C GLY A 61 11.18 -10.07 -5.37
N ALA A 62 10.40 -9.86 -4.33
CA ALA A 62 9.39 -10.80 -3.89
C ALA A 62 8.08 -10.11 -3.54
N VAL A 63 7.00 -10.89 -3.59
CA VAL A 63 5.71 -10.46 -3.04
C VAL A 63 5.70 -10.70 -1.54
N VAL A 64 5.67 -9.63 -0.75
CA VAL A 64 5.75 -9.68 0.72
C VAL A 64 4.40 -9.50 1.42
N ALA A 65 3.41 -8.98 0.71
CA ALA A 65 2.01 -8.96 1.15
C ALA A 65 1.10 -9.06 -0.07
N GLU A 66 -0.05 -9.72 0.08
CA GLU A 66 -1.00 -9.95 -0.99
C GLU A 66 -2.44 -10.00 -0.45
N ALA A 67 -3.38 -9.45 -1.21
CA ALA A 67 -4.81 -9.66 -1.03
C ALA A 67 -5.42 -10.12 -2.36
N ILE A 68 -6.24 -11.18 -2.32
CA ILE A 68 -6.92 -11.76 -3.49
C ILE A 68 -8.42 -11.80 -3.24
N GLN A 69 -9.20 -11.31 -4.18
CA GLN A 69 -10.65 -11.36 -4.08
C GLN A 69 -11.15 -12.82 -4.20
N HIS A 70 -11.83 -13.31 -3.16
CA HIS A 70 -12.49 -14.64 -3.13
C HIS A 70 -11.63 -15.83 -3.63
N ASN A 71 -10.30 -15.77 -3.47
CA ASN A 71 -9.37 -16.77 -4.00
C ASN A 71 -9.54 -17.05 -5.51
N ARG A 72 -9.93 -16.04 -6.31
CA ARG A 72 -10.11 -16.16 -7.77
C ARG A 72 -8.83 -16.46 -8.54
N LEU A 73 -7.67 -16.16 -7.95
CA LEU A 73 -6.36 -16.27 -8.57
C LEU A 73 -5.40 -17.08 -7.68
N PRO A 74 -4.44 -17.82 -8.26
CA PRO A 74 -3.39 -18.50 -7.51
C PRO A 74 -2.48 -17.50 -6.78
N SER A 75 -2.18 -17.72 -5.50
CA SER A 75 -1.36 -16.79 -4.72
C SER A 75 0.05 -16.60 -5.30
N LEU A 76 0.55 -15.36 -5.23
CA LEU A 76 1.94 -15.02 -5.55
C LEU A 76 2.77 -14.72 -4.30
N LEU A 77 2.17 -14.76 -3.11
CA LEU A 77 2.84 -14.44 -1.85
C LEU A 77 4.09 -15.32 -1.67
N GLY A 78 5.22 -14.68 -1.37
CA GLY A 78 6.51 -15.34 -1.19
C GLY A 78 7.23 -15.76 -2.48
N LEU A 79 6.63 -15.59 -3.65
CA LEU A 79 7.34 -15.84 -4.92
C LEU A 79 8.38 -14.75 -5.17
N HIS A 80 9.58 -15.19 -5.58
CA HIS A 80 10.67 -14.33 -6.05
C HIS A 80 10.67 -14.23 -7.57
N PHE A 81 10.96 -13.03 -8.05
CA PHE A 81 10.96 -12.66 -9.46
C PHE A 81 12.31 -12.03 -9.84
N PRO A 82 12.83 -12.32 -11.03
CA PRO A 82 14.12 -11.85 -11.49
C PRO A 82 14.10 -10.34 -11.78
N ALA A 83 15.28 -9.70 -11.82
CA ALA A 83 15.38 -8.25 -11.99
C ALA A 83 14.84 -7.76 -13.36
N GLU A 84 14.88 -8.65 -14.36
CA GLU A 84 14.46 -8.45 -15.74
C GLU A 84 12.95 -8.21 -15.87
N ASP A 85 12.13 -8.70 -14.93
CA ASP A 85 10.67 -8.48 -14.92
C ASP A 85 10.32 -7.01 -14.75
N ILE A 86 11.18 -6.24 -14.07
CA ILE A 86 11.05 -4.77 -13.94
C ILE A 86 12.40 -4.13 -14.28
N PRO A 87 12.67 -3.83 -15.56
CA PRO A 87 13.97 -3.33 -15.99
C PRO A 87 14.28 -1.94 -15.40
N PRO A 88 15.55 -1.53 -15.28
CA PRO A 88 15.96 -0.28 -14.63
C PRO A 88 15.22 0.97 -15.13
N GLN A 89 15.05 1.08 -16.45
CA GLN A 89 14.29 2.15 -17.09
C GLN A 89 12.82 2.25 -16.61
N ALA A 90 12.17 1.12 -16.33
CA ALA A 90 10.82 1.11 -15.77
C ALA A 90 10.81 1.58 -14.31
N ARG A 91 11.84 1.24 -13.52
CA ARG A 91 11.98 1.69 -12.12
C ARG A 91 12.16 3.20 -12.04
N GLU A 92 13.00 3.76 -12.89
CA GLU A 92 13.19 5.22 -12.97
C GLU A 92 11.88 5.96 -13.29
N LEU A 93 11.05 5.38 -14.17
CA LEU A 93 9.72 5.92 -14.45
C LEU A 93 8.84 5.90 -13.20
N PHE A 94 8.85 4.84 -12.40
CA PHE A 94 8.08 4.78 -11.15
C PHE A 94 8.58 5.78 -10.10
N VAL A 95 9.89 6.07 -10.03
CA VAL A 95 10.42 7.12 -9.14
C VAL A 95 9.87 8.50 -9.51
N LYS A 96 9.75 8.79 -10.82
CA LYS A 96 9.27 10.08 -11.33
C LYS A 96 7.75 10.21 -11.27
N ALA A 97 7.04 9.20 -11.78
CA ALA A 97 5.59 9.24 -12.00
C ALA A 97 4.78 8.77 -10.78
N LYS A 98 5.38 7.96 -9.89
CA LYS A 98 4.77 7.35 -8.69
C LYS A 98 3.60 6.39 -8.92
N GLN A 99 2.90 6.49 -10.04
CA GLN A 99 1.80 5.64 -10.44
C GLN A 99 1.86 5.36 -11.94
N ARG A 100 1.46 4.15 -12.33
CA ARG A 100 1.21 3.76 -13.71
C ARG A 100 -0.10 2.99 -13.78
N VAL A 101 -0.93 3.29 -14.77
CA VAL A 101 -2.19 2.59 -15.05
C VAL A 101 -2.12 2.03 -16.46
N ILE A 102 -2.47 0.76 -16.60
CA ILE A 102 -2.64 0.07 -17.87
C ILE A 102 -4.07 -0.43 -17.86
N VAL A 103 -4.90 0.07 -18.79
CA VAL A 103 -6.34 -0.21 -18.80
C VAL A 103 -6.64 -1.52 -19.50
N ASP A 104 -5.97 -1.76 -20.61
CA ASP A 104 -6.07 -2.99 -21.37
C ASP A 104 -4.67 -3.48 -21.74
N VAL A 105 -4.47 -4.78 -21.60
CA VAL A 105 -3.24 -5.50 -22.00
C VAL A 105 -3.45 -6.31 -23.28
N GLY A 106 -4.70 -6.45 -23.72
CA GLY A 106 -5.08 -7.10 -24.97
C GLY A 106 -5.13 -6.10 -26.11
N GLU A 107 -4.00 -5.96 -26.82
CA GLU A 107 -3.89 -5.65 -28.25
C GLU A 107 -2.67 -6.39 -28.83
#